data_AF-A0A2T4IN81-F1
#
_entry.id   AF-A0A2T4IN81-F1
#
_cell.length_a   1.000
_cell.length_b   1.000
_cell.length_c   1.000
_cell.angle_alpha   90.00
_cell.angle_beta   90.00
_cell.angle_gamma   90.00
#
_symmetry.space_group_name_H-M   'P 1'
#
loop_
_entity.id
_entity.type
_entity.pdbx_description
1 polymer ?
#
loop_
_entity_poly.entity_id
_entity_poly.type
_entity_poly.pdbx_seq_one_letter_code
_entity_poly.pdbx_strand_id
1 'polypeptide(L)'
;MTLKSALTDRARPVAEQPLDHAAVDRTSIGKLVREFYAKVRNDERLGPIFAREIIGDWEPHLEKMTDFWCSVILKSGDYHGRPVPAHLRLKDVTEADFDVWLALFRQTTAELFAPETAAVFVDRAERIATSLKLAMFFRLAPAATVGGQ
;
A
#
# COMPACT_ATOMS: atom_id res chain seq x y z
N MET A 1 5.38 9.07 -50.22
CA MET A 1 4.80 9.93 -49.17
C MET A 1 4.55 9.06 -47.95
N THR A 2 5.30 9.31 -46.89
CA THR A 2 5.53 8.39 -45.75
C THR A 2 4.35 8.42 -44.77
N LEU A 3 3.77 7.27 -44.42
CA LEU A 3 3.02 7.14 -43.16
C LEU A 3 3.88 6.39 -42.14
N LYS A 4 4.53 7.15 -41.25
CA LYS A 4 5.06 6.64 -39.98
C LYS A 4 3.87 6.46 -39.04
N SER A 5 3.53 5.21 -38.74
CA SER A 5 2.57 4.87 -37.70
C SER A 5 3.17 5.22 -36.34
N ALA A 6 2.72 6.32 -35.74
CA ALA A 6 3.05 6.72 -34.38
C ALA A 6 2.16 5.93 -33.41
N LEU A 7 2.50 4.65 -33.23
CA LEU A 7 2.03 3.85 -32.11
C LEU A 7 3.19 3.73 -31.12
N THR A 8 2.91 4.12 -29.87
CA THR A 8 3.74 3.98 -28.66
C THR A 8 4.56 5.21 -28.27
N ASP A 9 3.86 6.26 -27.82
CA ASP A 9 4.32 7.01 -26.64
C ASP A 9 3.39 6.66 -25.48
N ARG A 10 3.48 5.42 -24.98
CA ARG A 10 3.04 5.14 -23.61
C ARG A 10 4.14 5.70 -22.73
N ALA A 11 3.93 6.91 -22.21
CA ALA A 11 4.82 7.54 -21.24
C ALA A 11 5.28 6.49 -20.23
N ARG A 12 6.58 6.20 -20.22
CA ARG A 12 7.21 5.38 -19.19
C ARG A 12 6.83 5.99 -17.83
N PRO A 13 6.35 5.22 -16.84
CA PRO A 13 6.08 5.78 -15.52
C PRO A 13 7.37 6.42 -15.03
N VAL A 14 7.32 7.72 -14.75
CA VAL A 14 8.43 8.46 -14.15
C VAL A 14 8.79 7.74 -12.85
N ALA A 15 10.06 7.38 -12.70
CA ALA A 15 10.52 6.70 -11.49
C ALA A 15 10.23 7.60 -10.28
N GLU A 16 9.51 7.09 -9.28
CA GLU A 16 9.18 7.84 -8.07
C GLU A 16 10.48 8.23 -7.35
N GLN A 17 10.68 9.53 -7.18
CA GLN A 17 11.84 10.05 -6.47
C GLN A 17 11.66 9.89 -4.94
N PRO A 18 12.76 9.76 -4.18
CA PRO A 18 12.73 9.88 -2.73
C PRO A 18 12.07 11.21 -2.33
N LEU A 19 11.28 11.19 -1.26
CA LEU A 19 10.83 12.44 -0.65
C LEU A 19 11.97 12.98 0.21
N ASP A 20 12.76 13.88 -0.36
CA ASP A 20 13.84 14.57 0.35
C ASP A 20 13.25 15.81 1.06
N HIS A 21 12.79 15.61 2.29
CA HIS A 21 12.21 16.68 3.11
C HIS A 21 12.71 16.52 4.55
N ALA A 22 13.23 17.60 5.15
CA ALA A 22 13.89 17.56 6.46
C ALA A 22 13.02 17.00 7.60
N ALA A 23 11.69 17.09 7.48
CA ALA A 23 10.74 16.55 8.45
C ALA A 23 10.36 15.06 8.22
N VAL A 24 10.94 14.40 7.20
CA VAL A 24 10.64 13.01 6.84
C VAL A 24 11.90 12.16 6.98
N ASP A 25 11.89 11.32 7.99
CA ASP A 25 12.99 10.43 8.38
C ASP A 25 12.44 9.13 8.98
N ARG A 26 13.31 8.18 9.34
CA ARG A 26 12.86 6.91 9.94
C ARG A 26 12.06 7.13 11.23
N THR A 27 12.44 8.13 12.04
CA THR A 27 11.78 8.42 13.32
C THR A 27 10.33 8.85 13.12
N SER A 28 10.11 9.83 12.25
CA SER A 28 8.77 10.35 11.90
C SER A 28 7.92 9.31 11.18
N ILE A 29 8.52 8.49 10.30
CA ILE A 29 7.83 7.36 9.67
C ILE A 29 7.45 6.30 10.72
N GLY A 30 8.35 5.99 11.66
CA GLY A 30 8.07 5.07 12.75
C GLY A 30 6.96 5.56 13.67
N LYS A 31 6.84 6.88 13.89
CA LYS A 31 5.71 7.49 14.58
C LYS A 31 4.41 7.33 13.79
N LEU A 32 4.43 7.65 12.49
CA LEU A 32 3.28 7.46 11.60
C LEU A 32 2.75 6.03 11.66
N VAL A 33 3.63 5.04 11.56
CA VAL A 33 3.27 3.62 11.60
C VAL A 33 2.60 3.26 12.92
N ARG A 34 3.17 3.68 14.05
CA ARG A 34 2.60 3.38 15.38
C ARG A 34 1.23 4.02 15.59
N GLU A 35 1.08 5.31 15.28
CA GLU A 35 -0.20 6.02 15.38
C GLU A 35 -1.26 5.41 14.46
N PHE A 36 -0.86 5.05 13.23
CA PHE A 36 -1.74 4.43 12.26
C PHE A 36 -2.22 3.06 12.74
N TYR A 37 -1.32 2.20 13.20
CA TYR A 37 -1.70 0.86 13.67
C TYR A 37 -2.45 0.90 15.01
N ALA A 38 -2.24 1.93 15.85
CA ALA A 38 -3.09 2.17 17.00
C ALA A 38 -4.56 2.40 16.58
N LYS A 39 -4.81 3.17 15.51
CA LYS A 39 -6.16 3.34 14.96
C LYS A 39 -6.70 2.06 14.33
N VAL A 40 -5.90 1.37 13.51
CA VAL A 40 -6.29 0.08 12.89
C VAL A 40 -6.69 -0.94 13.95
N ARG A 41 -5.97 -1.01 15.07
CA ARG A 41 -6.27 -1.95 16.16
C ARG A 41 -7.60 -1.66 16.84
N ASN A 42 -8.00 -0.38 16.90
CA ASN A 42 -9.24 0.07 17.53
C ASN A 42 -10.43 0.13 16.55
N ASP A 43 -10.19 -0.05 15.25
CA ASP A 43 -11.25 -0.09 14.24
C ASP A 43 -12.06 -1.39 14.34
N GLU A 44 -13.39 -1.28 14.32
CA GLU A 44 -14.30 -2.42 14.53
C GLU A 44 -14.18 -3.48 13.43
N ARG A 45 -13.83 -3.10 12.20
CA ARG A 45 -13.71 -4.01 11.07
C ARG A 45 -12.29 -4.53 10.92
N LEU A 46 -11.29 -3.66 10.92
CA LEU A 46 -9.90 -4.01 10.69
C LEU A 46 -9.22 -4.61 11.92
N GLY A 47 -9.55 -4.12 13.13
CA GLY A 47 -8.94 -4.57 14.38
C GLY A 47 -8.98 -6.09 14.54
N PRO A 48 -10.14 -6.74 14.40
CA PRO A 48 -10.25 -8.20 14.46
C PRO A 48 -9.46 -8.93 13.35
N ILE A 49 -9.32 -8.36 12.15
CA ILE A 49 -8.55 -8.98 11.05
C ILE A 49 -7.07 -8.98 11.41
N PHE A 50 -6.52 -7.84 11.82
CA PHE A 50 -5.11 -7.73 12.19
C PHE A 50 -4.78 -8.52 13.47
N ALA A 51 -5.67 -8.56 14.45
CA ALA A 51 -5.46 -9.31 15.69
C ALA A 51 -5.38 -10.83 15.48
N ARG A 52 -5.97 -11.37 14.39
CA ARG A 52 -5.82 -12.78 14.01
C ARG A 52 -4.44 -13.09 13.43
N GLU A 53 -3.85 -12.12 12.72
CA GLU A 53 -2.56 -12.29 12.03
C GLU A 53 -1.35 -11.86 12.88
N ILE A 54 -1.53 -10.90 13.78
CA ILE A 54 -0.47 -10.35 14.65
C ILE A 54 -0.81 -10.71 16.10
N ILE A 55 -0.32 -11.87 16.52
CA ILE A 55 -0.60 -12.43 17.85
C ILE A 55 0.49 -11.99 18.83
N GLY A 56 0.09 -11.47 19.98
CA GLY A 56 1.00 -11.12 21.07
C GLY A 56 1.62 -9.74 20.87
N ASP A 57 2.95 -9.69 20.80
CA ASP A 57 3.70 -8.45 20.65
C ASP A 57 3.59 -7.91 19.22
N TRP A 58 3.16 -6.65 19.10
CA TRP A 58 2.99 -5.96 17.82
C TRP A 58 4.27 -5.28 17.36
N GLU A 59 5.22 -5.01 18.26
CA GLU A 59 6.40 -4.20 17.95
C GLU A 59 7.24 -4.77 16.78
N PRO A 60 7.48 -6.09 16.66
CA PRO A 60 8.20 -6.64 15.51
C PRO A 60 7.49 -6.37 14.17
N HIS A 61 6.16 -6.37 14.16
CA HIS A 61 5.38 -6.01 12.97
C HIS A 61 5.48 -4.51 12.68
N LEU A 62 5.41 -3.67 13.71
CA LEU A 62 5.50 -2.20 13.57
C LEU A 62 6.89 -1.76 13.06
N GLU A 63 7.98 -2.39 13.52
CA GLU A 63 9.31 -2.12 12.99
C GLU A 63 9.43 -2.55 11.52
N LYS A 64 8.93 -3.73 11.16
CA LYS A 64 8.89 -4.18 9.76
C LYS A 64 8.08 -3.23 8.86
N MET A 65 6.97 -2.69 9.36
CA MET A 65 6.16 -1.71 8.63
C MET A 65 6.85 -0.34 8.56
N THR A 66 7.65 0.01 9.56
CA THR A 66 8.52 1.19 9.51
C THR A 66 9.55 1.05 8.38
N ASP A 67 10.23 -0.09 8.29
CA ASP A 67 11.21 -0.34 7.20
C ASP A 67 10.53 -0.36 5.83
N PHE A 68 9.32 -0.92 5.74
CA PHE A 68 8.49 -0.88 4.54
C PHE A 68 8.24 0.56 4.09
N TRP A 69 7.76 1.41 4.98
CA TRP A 69 7.46 2.80 4.64
C TRP A 69 8.70 3.64 4.37
N CYS A 70 9.82 3.41 5.07
CA CYS A 70 11.11 3.99 4.73
C CYS A 70 11.52 3.61 3.30
N SER A 71 11.37 2.34 2.92
CA SER A 71 11.67 1.89 1.56
C SER A 71 10.73 2.49 0.51
N VAL A 72 9.45 2.69 0.85
CA VAL A 72 8.47 3.32 -0.05
C VAL A 72 8.77 4.80 -0.23
N ILE A 73 9.07 5.53 0.86
CA ILE A 73 9.13 6.99 0.92
C ILE A 73 10.52 7.52 0.60
N LEU A 74 11.52 7.00 1.32
CA LEU A 74 12.92 7.42 1.26
C LEU A 74 13.74 6.60 0.26
N LYS A 75 13.17 5.50 -0.28
CA LYS A 75 13.87 4.55 -1.16
C LYS A 75 15.12 3.95 -0.49
N SER A 76 15.08 3.73 0.83
CA SER A 76 16.22 3.24 1.62
C SER A 76 16.62 1.79 1.28
N GLY A 77 15.64 0.94 0.94
CA GLY A 77 15.87 -0.44 0.53
C GLY A 77 15.94 -1.46 1.67
N ASP A 78 15.63 -1.04 2.90
CA ASP A 78 15.72 -1.88 4.11
C ASP A 78 14.60 -2.94 4.22
N TYR A 79 13.53 -2.79 3.44
CA TYR A 79 12.43 -3.74 3.44
C TYR A 79 12.63 -4.86 2.40
N HIS A 80 12.71 -6.09 2.90
CA HIS A 80 12.89 -7.29 2.07
C HIS A 80 11.66 -8.21 2.01
N GLY A 81 10.51 -7.75 2.52
CA GLY A 81 9.29 -8.53 2.53
C GLY A 81 8.58 -8.58 1.16
N ARG A 82 7.59 -9.47 1.06
CA ARG A 82 6.78 -9.64 -0.17
C ARG A 82 5.30 -9.35 0.15
N PRO A 83 4.80 -8.12 -0.08
CA PRO A 83 3.45 -7.73 0.31
C PRO A 83 2.35 -8.58 -0.34
N VAL A 84 2.41 -8.78 -1.66
CA VAL A 84 1.36 -9.51 -2.40
C VAL A 84 1.14 -10.94 -1.85
N PRO A 85 2.17 -11.80 -1.71
CA PRO A 85 1.97 -13.12 -1.09
C PRO A 85 1.40 -13.10 0.32
N ALA A 86 1.74 -12.10 1.14
CA ALA A 86 1.21 -11.97 2.49
C ALA A 86 -0.29 -11.68 2.46
N HIS A 87 -0.74 -10.76 1.60
CA HIS A 87 -2.15 -10.37 1.51
C HIS A 87 -3.02 -11.45 0.83
N LEU A 88 -2.50 -12.21 -0.14
CA LEU A 88 -3.22 -13.33 -0.79
C LEU A 88 -3.59 -14.48 0.17
N ARG A 89 -2.91 -14.57 1.32
CA ARG A 89 -3.20 -15.56 2.36
C ARG A 89 -4.44 -15.17 3.18
N LEU A 90 -4.78 -13.88 3.25
CA LEU A 90 -5.92 -13.37 3.99
C LEU A 90 -7.21 -13.68 3.24
N LYS A 91 -8.09 -14.50 3.85
CA LYS A 91 -9.35 -14.95 3.22
C LYS A 91 -10.55 -14.07 3.56
N ASP A 92 -10.50 -13.35 4.67
CA ASP A 92 -11.62 -12.55 5.19
C ASP A 92 -11.56 -11.08 4.78
N VAL A 93 -10.55 -10.71 3.98
CA VAL A 93 -10.33 -9.33 3.50
C VAL A 93 -11.08 -9.12 2.18
N THR A 94 -11.78 -8.00 2.11
CA THR A 94 -12.58 -7.54 0.97
C THR A 94 -11.99 -6.26 0.38
N GLU A 95 -12.45 -5.85 -0.80
CA GLU A 95 -12.02 -4.57 -1.40
C GLU A 95 -12.36 -3.36 -0.53
N ALA A 96 -13.50 -3.39 0.18
CA ALA A 96 -13.95 -2.30 1.04
C ALA A 96 -13.04 -2.11 2.27
N ASP A 97 -12.38 -3.17 2.74
CA ASP A 97 -11.46 -3.08 3.90
C ASP A 97 -10.25 -2.20 3.60
N PHE A 98 -9.81 -2.16 2.34
CA PHE A 98 -8.76 -1.24 1.91
C PHE A 98 -9.20 0.22 1.97
N ASP A 99 -10.48 0.51 1.76
CA ASP A 99 -10.99 1.89 1.79
C ASP A 99 -11.01 2.41 3.23
N VAL A 100 -11.40 1.56 4.19
CA VAL A 100 -11.28 1.85 5.63
C VAL A 100 -9.81 2.06 6.01
N TRP A 101 -8.93 1.16 5.58
CA TRP A 101 -7.49 1.25 5.87
C TRP A 101 -6.88 2.55 5.31
N LEU A 102 -7.22 2.92 4.07
CA LEU A 102 -6.76 4.16 3.43
C LEU A 102 -7.33 5.40 4.09
N ALA A 103 -8.57 5.36 4.59
CA ALA A 103 -9.17 6.47 5.34
C ALA A 103 -8.42 6.72 6.67
N LEU A 104 -8.16 5.67 7.44
CA LEU A 104 -7.36 5.76 8.67
C LEU A 104 -5.92 6.25 8.38
N PHE A 105 -5.33 5.78 7.28
CA PHE A 105 -3.98 6.18 6.89
C PHE A 105 -3.94 7.67 6.51
N ARG A 106 -4.88 8.13 5.67
CA ARG A 106 -5.05 9.55 5.32
C ARG A 106 -5.18 10.43 6.56
N GLN A 107 -6.08 10.05 7.47
CA GLN A 107 -6.29 10.79 8.71
C GLN A 107 -4.98 10.91 9.50
N THR A 108 -4.26 9.81 9.69
CA THR A 108 -3.01 9.79 10.46
C THR A 108 -1.90 10.62 9.78
N THR A 109 -1.78 10.55 8.45
CA THR A 109 -0.80 11.37 7.73
C THR A 109 -1.10 12.87 7.84
N ALA A 110 -2.38 13.26 7.79
CA ALA A 110 -2.80 14.65 7.92
C ALA A 110 -2.60 15.23 9.33
N GLU A 111 -2.67 14.38 10.36
CA GLU A 111 -2.38 14.78 11.75
C GLU A 111 -0.88 14.98 12.02
N LEU A 112 0.00 14.33 11.25
CA LEU A 112 1.44 14.30 11.52
C LEU A 112 2.30 15.15 10.57
N PHE A 113 1.82 15.42 9.36
CA PHE A 113 2.62 16.08 8.32
C PHE A 113 1.88 17.25 7.68
N ALA A 114 2.65 18.17 7.11
CA ALA A 114 2.10 19.23 6.26
C ALA A 114 1.34 18.63 5.06
N PRO A 115 0.31 19.32 4.53
CA PRO A 115 -0.55 18.80 3.47
C PRO A 115 0.19 18.21 2.26
N GLU A 116 1.27 18.87 1.82
CA GLU A 116 2.07 18.46 0.66
C GLU A 116 2.81 17.16 0.92
N THR A 117 3.33 16.98 2.15
CA THR A 117 4.01 15.75 2.57
C THR A 117 2.99 14.63 2.74
N ALA A 118 1.88 14.88 3.43
CA ALA A 118 0.80 13.90 3.63
C ALA A 118 0.27 13.37 2.29
N ALA A 119 0.10 14.25 1.29
CA ALA A 119 -0.35 13.87 -0.04
C ALA A 119 0.58 12.85 -0.73
N VAL A 120 1.90 12.95 -0.54
CA VAL A 120 2.87 11.99 -1.10
C VAL A 120 2.73 10.61 -0.46
N PHE A 121 2.55 10.55 0.86
CA PHE A 121 2.31 9.27 1.56
C PHE A 121 1.01 8.62 1.07
N VAL A 122 -0.05 9.42 0.93
CA VAL A 122 -1.37 8.95 0.50
C VAL A 122 -1.37 8.46 -0.95
N ASP A 123 -0.78 9.20 -1.90
CA ASP A 123 -0.67 8.76 -3.30
C ASP A 123 0.04 7.40 -3.41
N ARG A 124 1.14 7.20 -2.68
CA ARG A 124 1.85 5.93 -2.66
C ARG A 124 1.02 4.81 -2.01
N ALA A 125 0.33 5.12 -0.91
CA ALA A 125 -0.58 4.17 -0.25
C ALA A 125 -1.69 3.68 -1.20
N GLU A 126 -2.30 4.58 -1.95
CA GLU A 126 -3.37 4.27 -2.90
C GLU A 126 -2.89 3.42 -4.07
N ARG A 127 -1.68 3.68 -4.60
CA ARG A 127 -1.07 2.85 -5.65
C ARG A 127 -0.78 1.43 -5.15
N ILE A 128 -0.25 1.32 -3.94
CA ILE A 128 0.00 0.01 -3.29
C ILE A 128 -1.32 -0.73 -3.08
N ALA A 129 -2.34 -0.06 -2.53
CA ALA A 129 -3.67 -0.64 -2.35
C ALA A 129 -4.28 -1.09 -3.68
N THR A 130 -4.17 -0.29 -4.74
CA THR A 130 -4.62 -0.65 -6.10
C THR A 130 -3.93 -1.91 -6.60
N SER A 131 -2.61 -2.00 -6.45
CA SER A 131 -1.84 -3.19 -6.84
C SER A 131 -2.25 -4.43 -6.05
N LEU A 132 -2.49 -4.30 -4.75
CA LEU A 132 -2.94 -5.40 -3.89
C LEU A 132 -4.37 -5.83 -4.23
N LYS A 133 -5.30 -4.89 -4.42
CA LYS A 133 -6.68 -5.17 -4.85
C LYS A 133 -6.67 -5.96 -6.16
N LEU A 134 -5.89 -5.52 -7.15
CA LEU A 134 -5.75 -6.22 -8.42
C LEU A 134 -5.23 -7.65 -8.20
N ALA A 135 -4.19 -7.83 -7.38
CA ALA A 135 -3.65 -9.16 -7.12
C ALA A 135 -4.63 -10.10 -6.39
N MET A 136 -5.44 -9.57 -5.46
CA MET A 136 -6.33 -10.36 -4.61
C MET A 136 -7.66 -10.71 -5.28
N PHE A 137 -8.26 -9.76 -5.99
CA PHE A 137 -9.67 -9.85 -6.40
C PHE A 137 -9.85 -9.99 -7.90
N PHE A 138 -8.87 -9.59 -8.71
CA PHE A 138 -9.00 -9.74 -10.16
C PHE A 138 -8.91 -11.21 -10.58
N ARG A 139 -9.98 -11.69 -11.22
CA ARG A 139 -10.03 -12.99 -11.88
C ARG A 139 -10.38 -12.75 -13.35
N LEU A 140 -9.52 -13.19 -14.25
CA LEU A 140 -9.92 -13.33 -15.65
C LEU A 140 -10.98 -14.43 -15.71
N ALA A 141 -12.12 -14.15 -16.35
CA ALA A 141 -13.06 -15.20 -16.68
C ALA A 141 -12.34 -16.26 -17.52
N PRO A 142 -12.58 -17.57 -17.29
CA PRO A 142 -12.06 -18.59 -18.18
C PRO A 142 -12.57 -18.31 -19.60
N ALA A 143 -11.68 -18.39 -20.59
CA ALA A 143 -12.07 -18.31 -21.99
C ALA A 143 -13.15 -19.36 -22.23
N ALA A 144 -14.32 -18.94 -22.72
CA ALA A 144 -15.41 -19.85 -23.04
C ALA A 144 -14.86 -20.90 -24.02
N THR A 145 -14.82 -22.16 -23.58
CA THR A 145 -14.57 -23.29 -24.47
C THR A 145 -15.73 -23.32 -25.45
N VAL A 146 -15.50 -22.80 -26.66
CA VAL A 146 -16.42 -22.98 -27.78
C VAL A 146 -16.34 -24.47 -28.16
N GLY A 147 -17.16 -25.28 -27.50
CA GLY A 147 -17.38 -26.67 -27.87
C GLY A 147 -18.17 -26.71 -29.17
N GLY A 148 -17.45 -26.86 -30.28
CA GLY A 148 -18.03 -27.23 -31.57
C GLY A 148 -18.47 -28.70 -31.53
N GLN A 149 -19.74 -28.91 -31.85
CA GLN A 149 -20.31 -30.21 -32.21
C GLN A 149 -19.75 -30.68 -33.56
#